data_AF-A0A7X2IXD5-F1
#
_entry.id   AF-A0A7X2IXD5-F1
#
_cell.length_a   1.000
_cell.length_b   1.000
_cell.length_c   1.000
_cell.angle_alpha   90.00
_cell.angle_beta   90.00
_cell.angle_gamma   90.00
#
_symmetry.space_group_name_H-M   'P 1'
#
loop_
_entity.id
_entity.type
_entity.pdbx_description
1 polymer ?
#
loop_
_entity_poly.entity_id
_entity_poly.type
_entity_poly.pdbx_seq_one_letter_code
_entity_poly.pdbx_strand_id
1 'polypeptide(L)'
;MAKSPKTGMYGIWSSVSKQFVFGIQEPSKSKAIRKIKKKIGHDWAKWRFSTKAIQKSHEHMFRQGLIYKDGEQHERKSVQL
;
A
#
# COMPACT_ATOMS: atom_id res chain seq x y z
N MET A 1 -22.16 -11.87 -4.25
CA MET A 1 -21.45 -10.72 -3.66
C MET A 1 -20.92 -9.83 -4.79
N ALA A 2 -21.38 -8.59 -4.91
CA ALA A 2 -20.88 -7.67 -5.94
C ALA A 2 -19.43 -7.28 -5.62
N LYS A 3 -18.53 -7.31 -6.61
CA LYS A 3 -17.14 -6.85 -6.43
C LYS A 3 -17.17 -5.33 -6.17
N SER A 4 -16.51 -4.88 -5.10
CA SER A 4 -16.38 -3.44 -4.80
C SER A 4 -15.79 -2.70 -6.02
N PRO A 5 -16.27 -1.48 -6.33
CA PRO A 5 -15.72 -0.66 -7.40
C PRO A 5 -14.22 -0.42 -7.17
N LYS A 6 -13.45 -0.39 -8.28
CA LYS A 6 -12.02 -0.07 -8.26
C LYS A 6 -11.82 1.43 -8.13
N THR A 7 -10.73 1.86 -7.49
CA THR A 7 -10.35 3.29 -7.42
C THR A 7 -9.55 3.76 -8.64
N GLY A 8 -9.10 2.82 -9.49
CA GLY A 8 -8.16 3.10 -10.59
C GLY A 8 -6.69 3.08 -10.16
N MET A 9 -6.41 2.92 -8.86
CA MET A 9 -5.06 2.88 -8.32
C MET A 9 -4.59 1.43 -8.07
N TYR A 10 -3.28 1.26 -7.97
CA TYR A 10 -2.58 0.02 -7.67
C TYR A 10 -1.67 0.20 -6.46
N GLY A 11 -1.59 -0.83 -5.64
CA GLY A 11 -0.65 -0.91 -4.52
C GLY A 11 -0.02 -2.29 -4.42
N ILE A 12 0.85 -2.45 -3.42
CA ILE A 12 1.48 -3.73 -3.14
C ILE A 12 0.70 -4.45 -2.05
N TRP A 13 0.21 -5.62 -2.39
CA TRP A 13 -0.47 -6.54 -1.49
C TRP A 13 0.50 -7.58 -0.93
N SER A 14 0.51 -7.72 0.39
CA SER A 14 1.18 -8.82 1.08
C SER A 14 0.24 -10.02 1.20
N SER A 15 0.64 -11.17 0.66
CA SER A 15 -0.13 -12.41 0.79
C SER A 15 -0.10 -12.99 2.21
N VAL A 16 0.93 -12.62 2.99
CA VAL A 16 1.12 -13.06 4.38
C VAL A 16 0.22 -12.27 5.33
N SER A 17 0.27 -10.94 5.27
CA SER A 17 -0.52 -10.06 6.16
C SER A 17 -1.90 -9.70 5.62
N LYS A 18 -2.25 -10.15 4.40
CA LYS A 18 -3.54 -9.90 3.75
C LYS A 18 -3.93 -8.40 3.74
N GLN A 19 -2.97 -7.53 3.47
CA GLN A 19 -3.18 -6.08 3.41
C GLN A 19 -2.25 -5.41 2.40
N PHE A 20 -2.59 -4.17 2.05
CA PHE A 20 -1.69 -3.30 1.30
C PHE A 20 -0.55 -2.82 2.20
N VAL A 21 0.67 -2.82 1.66
CA VAL A 21 1.92 -2.51 2.38
C VAL A 21 2.70 -1.40 1.67
N PHE A 22 3.67 -0.82 2.37
CA PHE A 22 4.60 0.21 1.88
C PHE A 22 3.99 1.57 1.51
N GLY A 23 2.67 1.75 1.66
CA GLY A 23 1.98 3.00 1.34
C GLY A 23 2.01 3.37 -0.15
N ILE A 24 2.24 2.40 -1.04
CA ILE A 24 2.34 2.64 -2.48
C ILE A 24 0.95 2.68 -3.09
N GLN A 25 0.62 3.83 -3.69
CA GLN A 25 -0.56 4.04 -4.52
C GLN A 25 -0.12 4.65 -5.85
N GLU A 26 -0.38 3.96 -6.95
CA GLU A 26 0.03 4.39 -8.29
C GLU A 26 -1.06 4.14 -9.33
N PRO A 27 -1.18 4.95 -10.39
CA PRO A 27 -2.21 4.77 -11.40
C PRO A 27 -1.95 3.55 -12.30
N SER A 28 -0.78 2.90 -12.21
CA SER A 28 -0.46 1.71 -12.99
C SER A 28 0.34 0.68 -12.20
N LYS A 29 0.19 -0.60 -12.60
CA LYS A 29 0.95 -1.71 -12.01
C LYS A 29 2.47 -1.51 -12.12
N SER A 30 2.95 -1.08 -13.28
CA SER A 30 4.37 -0.88 -13.54
C SER A 30 4.98 0.19 -12.63
N LYS A 31 4.24 1.29 -12.37
CA LYS A 31 4.68 2.32 -11.43
C LYS A 31 4.72 1.80 -9.99
N ALA A 32 3.72 1.03 -9.56
CA ALA A 32 3.73 0.42 -8.23
C ALA A 32 4.93 -0.52 -8.03
N ILE A 33 5.22 -1.37 -9.04
CA ILE A 33 6.38 -2.27 -9.06
C ILE A 33 7.69 -1.48 -8.99
N ARG A 34 7.82 -0.43 -9.81
CA ARG A 34 9.00 0.44 -9.80
C ARG A 34 9.23 1.07 -8.42
N LYS A 35 8.16 1.52 -7.74
CA LYS A 35 8.26 2.08 -6.38
C LYS A 35 8.71 1.05 -5.34
N ILE A 36 8.14 -0.16 -5.32
CA ILE A 36 8.58 -1.19 -4.37
C ILE A 36 10.03 -1.63 -4.65
N LYS A 37 10.40 -1.80 -5.92
CA LYS A 37 11.78 -2.13 -6.30
C LYS A 37 12.75 -1.04 -5.83
N LYS A 38 12.37 0.23 -5.91
CA LYS A 38 13.17 1.34 -5.36
C LYS A 38 13.25 1.31 -3.83
N LYS A 39 12.18 0.90 -3.13
CA LYS A 39 12.08 0.94 -1.66
C LYS A 39 12.78 -0.21 -0.95
N ILE A 40 12.67 -1.44 -1.47
CA ILE A 40 13.21 -2.64 -0.80
C ILE A 40 14.24 -3.41 -1.65
N GLY A 41 14.65 -2.87 -2.81
CA GLY A 41 15.57 -3.56 -3.70
C GLY A 41 14.96 -4.85 -4.26
N HIS A 42 15.79 -5.87 -4.53
CA HIS A 42 15.40 -7.14 -5.17
C HIS A 42 14.32 -7.93 -4.41
N ASP A 43 14.13 -7.67 -3.12
CA ASP A 43 13.15 -8.33 -2.27
C ASP A 43 11.69 -8.16 -2.73
N TRP A 44 11.42 -7.20 -3.61
CA TRP A 44 10.10 -7.01 -4.23
C TRP A 44 9.62 -8.24 -5.01
N ALA A 45 10.54 -9.04 -5.53
CA ALA A 45 10.22 -10.22 -6.35
C ALA A 45 9.85 -11.46 -5.49
N LYS A 46 9.90 -11.35 -4.16
CA LYS A 46 9.48 -12.45 -3.27
C LYS A 46 8.00 -12.75 -3.48
N TRP A 47 7.66 -14.04 -3.51
CA TRP A 47 6.30 -14.57 -3.72
C TRP A 47 5.21 -13.96 -2.79
N ARG A 48 5.65 -13.39 -1.66
CA ARG A 48 4.77 -12.74 -0.68
C ARG A 48 4.22 -11.39 -1.12
N PHE A 49 4.80 -10.75 -2.14
CA PHE A 49 4.36 -9.44 -2.62
C PHE A 49 3.72 -9.56 -4.01
N SER A 50 2.56 -8.93 -4.17
CA SER A 50 1.83 -8.90 -5.44
C SER A 50 1.28 -7.52 -5.71
N THR A 51 1.26 -7.10 -6.96
CA THR A 51 0.65 -5.81 -7.33
C THR A 51 -0.86 -6.00 -7.52
N LYS A 52 -1.69 -5.30 -6.76
CA LYS A 52 -3.16 -5.40 -6.83
C LYS A 52 -3.81 -4.05 -7.04
N ALA A 53 -4.93 -4.06 -7.75
CA ALA A 53 -5.79 -2.89 -7.87
C ALA A 53 -6.47 -2.61 -6.52
N ILE A 54 -6.50 -1.34 -6.13
CA ILE A 54 -7.16 -0.87 -4.93
C ILE A 54 -8.66 -0.77 -5.23
N GLN A 55 -9.47 -1.34 -4.33
CA GLN A 55 -10.92 -1.23 -4.37
C GLN A 55 -11.36 -0.14 -3.40
N LYS A 56 -12.51 0.49 -3.62
CA LYS A 56 -13.06 1.48 -2.68
C LYS A 56 -13.19 0.91 -1.27
N SER A 57 -13.55 -0.36 -1.14
CA SER A 57 -13.57 -1.06 0.15
C SER A 57 -12.22 -1.09 0.86
N HIS A 58 -11.09 -1.04 0.15
CA HIS A 58 -9.74 -1.04 0.72
C HIS A 58 -9.18 0.36 0.96
N GLU A 59 -9.91 1.42 0.59
CA GLU A 59 -9.42 2.80 0.71
C GLU A 59 -9.09 3.17 2.17
N HIS A 60 -9.85 2.64 3.13
CA HIS A 60 -9.59 2.83 4.56
C HIS A 60 -8.20 2.30 5.00
N MET A 61 -7.67 1.26 4.34
CA MET A 61 -6.33 0.71 4.62
C MET A 61 -5.21 1.70 4.30
N PHE A 62 -5.52 2.75 3.53
CA PHE A 62 -4.60 3.84 3.21
C PHE A 62 -4.89 5.11 4.05
N ARG A 63 -6.05 5.21 4.71
CA ARG A 63 -6.44 6.36 5.55
C ARG A 63 -5.82 6.33 6.96
N GLN A 64 -5.42 5.17 7.47
CA GLN A 64 -4.80 5.04 8.81
C GLN A 64 -3.29 5.38 8.88
N GLY A 65 -2.76 6.21 7.96
CA GLY A 65 -1.44 6.81 8.18
C GLY A 65 -0.25 5.85 8.10
N LEU A 66 -0.15 5.00 7.06
CA LEU A 66 1.14 4.45 6.65
C LEU A 66 1.78 5.31 5.57
N ILE A 67 2.01 6.57 5.96
CA ILE A 67 3.09 7.37 5.41
C ILE A 67 4.39 6.70 5.89
N TYR A 68 4.99 5.85 5.07
CA TYR A 68 6.45 5.76 5.09
C TYR A 68 6.95 6.82 4.13
N LYS A 69 6.95 8.08 4.60
CA LYS A 69 7.96 9.03 4.16
C LYS A 69 9.27 8.48 4.67
N ASP A 70 10.22 8.29 3.78
CA ASP A 70 11.59 8.01 4.18
C ASP A 70 12.03 9.15 5.13
N GLY A 71 12.13 8.86 6.43
CA GLY A 71 12.78 9.73 7.42
C GLY A 71 11.95 10.69 8.29
N GLU A 72 10.63 10.78 8.19
CA GLU A 72 9.85 11.69 9.07
C GLU A 72 9.14 10.92 10.20
N GLN A 73 9.70 11.00 11.42
CA GLN A 73 9.01 10.58 12.64
C GLN A 73 7.82 11.52 12.87
N HIS A 74 6.60 11.00 12.77
CA HIS A 74 5.43 11.73 13.24
C HIS A 74 5.05 11.26 14.65
N GLU A 75 5.30 12.16 15.59
CA GLU A 75 4.78 12.16 16.94
C GLU A 75 3.27 11.87 16.93
N ARG A 76 2.88 10.81 17.65
CA ARG A 76 1.48 10.50 17.94
C ARG A 76 0.95 11.64 18.82
N LYS A 77 0.20 12.57 18.25
CA LYS A 77 -0.65 13.43 19.09
C LYS A 77 -1.73 12.54 19.70
N SER A 78 -1.58 12.29 20.99
CA SER A 78 -2.55 11.70 21.90
C SER A 78 -3.91 12.40 21.73
N VAL A 79 -4.92 11.63 21.34
CA VAL A 79 -6.31 12.02 21.56
C VAL A 79 -6.56 11.79 23.05
N GLN A 80 -6.52 12.86 23.84
CA GLN A 80 -7.04 12.85 25.20
C GLN A 80 -8.57 12.77 25.12
N LEU A 81 -9.13 11.76 25.79
CA LEU A 81 -10.53 11.69 26.20
C LEU A 81 -10.71 12.47 27.49
#